data_AF-A0A533XV34-F1
#
_entry.id   AF-A0A533XV34-F1
#
_cell.length_a   1.000
_cell.length_b   1.000
_cell.length_c   1.000
_cell.angle_alpha   90.00
_cell.angle_beta   90.00
_cell.angle_gamma   90.00
#
_symmetry.space_group_name_H-M   'P 1'
#
loop_
_entity.id
_entity.type
_entity.pdbx_description
1 polymer ?
#
loop_
_entity_poly.entity_id
_entity_poly.type
_entity_poly.pdbx_seq_one_letter_code
_entity_poly.pdbx_strand_id
1 'polypeptide(L)'
;EVARDGIDKARTKPEMGQWAMRDEPLVEDPEYHDRILKQLHSCHDGLTNAAYERMYEASVFRDESMAKTIADRLRRLPEGAGPIVSYTGGGHIQYRLPIPNRVSRRYGMPLRQMTIYLTAFNPDRVQEIQELLQPPIADYVWLTPLGQHGPSRRCL
;
A
#
# COMPACT_ATOMS: atom_id res chain seq x y z
N GLU A 1 -11.80 10.41 5.32
CA GLU A 1 -13.16 10.56 4.78
C GLU A 1 -13.79 9.21 4.42
N VAL A 2 -13.18 8.42 3.54
CA VAL A 2 -13.68 7.08 3.14
C VAL A 2 -13.86 6.13 4.33
N ALA A 3 -12.85 5.97 5.19
CA ALA A 3 -12.95 5.08 6.36
C ALA A 3 -14.08 5.46 7.35
N ARG A 4 -14.50 6.73 7.36
CA ARG A 4 -15.57 7.22 8.23
C ARG A 4 -16.94 7.08 7.55
N ASP A 5 -17.04 7.57 6.31
CA ASP A 5 -18.32 7.83 5.67
C ASP A 5 -18.65 6.83 4.54
N GLY A 6 -17.70 5.96 4.17
CA GLY A 6 -17.76 5.09 2.99
C GLY A 6 -17.37 5.83 1.70
N ILE A 7 -17.04 5.08 0.65
CA ILE A 7 -16.56 5.66 -0.61
C ILE A 7 -17.61 6.53 -1.31
N ASP A 8 -18.87 6.10 -1.33
CA ASP A 8 -19.94 6.82 -2.04
C ASP A 8 -20.17 8.21 -1.47
N LYS A 9 -20.24 8.33 -0.13
CA LYS A 9 -20.36 9.63 0.55
C LYS A 9 -19.07 10.44 0.46
N ALA A 10 -17.91 9.79 0.42
CA ALA A 10 -16.66 10.51 0.23
C ALA A 10 -16.65 11.20 -1.13
N ARG A 11 -17.04 10.51 -2.23
CA ARG A 11 -17.02 11.06 -3.61
C ARG A 11 -17.81 12.34 -3.79
N THR A 12 -18.88 12.55 -3.02
CA THR A 12 -19.70 13.78 -3.09
C THR A 12 -19.02 15.00 -2.49
N LYS A 13 -17.89 14.82 -1.78
CA LYS A 13 -17.22 15.93 -1.09
C LYS A 13 -16.31 16.73 -2.03
N PRO A 14 -16.15 18.04 -1.76
CA PRO A 14 -15.24 18.88 -2.54
C PRO A 14 -13.78 18.39 -2.52
N GLU A 15 -13.31 17.86 -1.38
CA GLU A 15 -11.93 17.39 -1.17
C GLU A 15 -11.52 16.30 -2.18
N MET A 16 -12.42 15.41 -2.57
CA MET A 16 -12.13 14.35 -3.56
C MET A 16 -11.76 14.91 -4.94
N GLY A 17 -12.25 16.10 -5.28
CA GLY A 17 -11.89 16.80 -6.50
C GLY A 17 -10.44 17.29 -6.49
N GLN A 18 -9.91 17.67 -5.31
CA GLN A 18 -8.52 18.13 -5.16
C GLN A 18 -7.53 17.00 -5.43
N TRP A 19 -7.92 15.76 -5.16
CA TRP A 19 -7.07 14.59 -5.38
C TRP A 19 -7.23 13.99 -6.78
N ALA A 20 -8.10 14.57 -7.62
CA ALA A 20 -8.43 14.06 -8.96
C ALA A 20 -8.84 12.57 -8.93
N MET A 21 -9.56 12.16 -7.88
CA MET A 21 -10.00 10.77 -7.65
C MET A 21 -11.51 10.59 -7.71
N ARG A 22 -12.28 11.69 -7.88
CA ARG A 22 -13.75 11.66 -7.86
C ARG A 22 -14.36 10.70 -8.88
N ASP A 23 -13.77 10.61 -10.07
CA ASP A 23 -14.28 9.79 -11.18
C ASP A 23 -13.32 8.62 -11.51
N GLU A 24 -12.31 8.41 -10.66
CA GLU A 24 -11.35 7.33 -10.86
C GLU A 24 -11.95 5.98 -10.45
N PRO A 25 -11.73 4.93 -11.25
CA PRO A 25 -12.17 3.60 -10.90
C PRO A 25 -11.37 3.08 -9.71
N LEU A 26 -12.08 2.45 -8.77
CA LEU A 26 -11.47 1.61 -7.75
C LEU A 26 -11.61 0.17 -8.22
N VAL A 27 -10.47 -0.48 -8.46
CA VAL A 27 -10.45 -1.82 -9.03
C VAL A 27 -10.34 -2.84 -7.90
N GLU A 28 -11.30 -3.75 -7.86
CA GLU A 28 -11.29 -4.90 -6.97
C GLU A 28 -10.23 -5.92 -7.41
N ASP A 29 -9.56 -6.48 -6.43
CA ASP A 29 -8.54 -7.53 -6.60
C ASP A 29 -8.70 -8.49 -5.40
N PRO A 30 -9.15 -9.74 -5.62
CA PRO A 30 -9.41 -10.68 -4.53
C PRO A 30 -8.18 -10.96 -3.66
N GLU A 31 -6.99 -11.05 -4.26
CA GLU A 31 -5.77 -11.31 -3.50
C GLU A 31 -5.43 -10.10 -2.62
N TYR A 32 -5.56 -8.89 -3.17
CA TYR A 32 -5.42 -7.67 -2.41
C TYR A 32 -6.45 -7.57 -1.28
N HIS A 33 -7.71 -7.90 -1.57
CA HIS A 33 -8.82 -7.87 -0.61
C HIS A 33 -8.53 -8.72 0.62
N ASP A 34 -8.21 -10.00 0.41
CA ASP A 34 -7.96 -10.94 1.51
C ASP A 34 -6.77 -10.52 2.36
N ARG A 35 -5.72 -9.97 1.71
CA ARG A 35 -4.52 -9.49 2.40
C ARG A 35 -4.80 -8.29 3.27
N ILE A 36 -5.51 -7.29 2.74
CA ILE A 36 -5.82 -6.07 3.50
C ILE A 36 -6.79 -6.38 4.64
N LEU A 37 -7.84 -7.16 4.41
CA LEU A 37 -8.75 -7.54 5.50
C LEU A 37 -8.04 -8.32 6.59
N LYS A 38 -7.17 -9.28 6.24
CA LYS A 38 -6.37 -10.00 7.23
C LYS A 38 -5.51 -9.04 8.08
N GLN A 39 -4.87 -8.07 7.46
CA GLN A 39 -4.08 -7.06 8.18
C GLN A 39 -4.95 -6.17 9.07
N LEU A 40 -6.10 -5.74 8.58
CA LEU A 40 -7.03 -4.92 9.34
C LEU A 40 -7.52 -5.67 10.58
N HIS A 41 -7.89 -6.95 10.45
CA HIS A 41 -8.26 -7.79 11.59
C HIS A 41 -7.12 -7.93 12.61
N SER A 42 -5.89 -8.17 12.14
CA SER A 42 -4.71 -8.27 13.00
C SER A 42 -4.37 -6.96 13.73
N CYS A 43 -4.63 -5.82 13.10
CA CYS A 43 -4.26 -4.50 13.62
C CYS A 43 -5.36 -3.81 14.43
N HIS A 44 -6.62 -4.17 14.23
CA HIS A 44 -7.77 -3.45 14.75
C HIS A 44 -8.83 -4.40 15.27
N ASP A 45 -8.63 -4.95 16.45
CA ASP A 45 -9.61 -5.84 17.06
C ASP A 45 -10.90 -5.10 17.49
N GLY A 46 -12.02 -5.82 17.53
CA GLY A 46 -13.30 -5.35 18.05
C GLY A 46 -14.12 -4.45 17.12
N LEU A 47 -13.70 -4.25 15.86
CA LEU A 47 -14.49 -3.49 14.90
C LEU A 47 -15.66 -4.30 14.33
N THR A 48 -16.69 -3.60 13.87
CA THR A 48 -17.81 -4.23 13.14
C THR A 48 -17.40 -4.54 11.69
N ASN A 49 -18.06 -5.52 11.05
CA ASN A 49 -17.80 -5.85 9.64
C ASN A 49 -17.91 -4.63 8.71
N ALA A 50 -18.91 -3.77 8.94
CA ALA A 50 -19.07 -2.52 8.18
C ALA A 50 -17.96 -1.50 8.43
N ALA A 51 -17.24 -1.55 9.56
CA ALA A 51 -16.07 -0.74 9.80
C ALA A 51 -14.84 -1.30 9.06
N TYR A 52 -14.62 -2.61 9.08
CA TYR A 52 -13.57 -3.25 8.30
C TYR A 52 -13.73 -2.98 6.79
N GLU A 53 -14.95 -3.08 6.26
CA GLU A 53 -15.24 -2.78 4.85
C GLU A 53 -14.88 -1.33 4.49
N ARG A 54 -15.28 -0.36 5.31
CA ARG A 54 -14.91 1.05 5.08
C ARG A 54 -13.40 1.29 5.16
N MET A 55 -12.69 0.56 6.01
CA MET A 55 -11.22 0.62 6.08
C MET A 55 -10.56 -0.04 4.87
N TYR A 56 -11.16 -1.11 4.34
CA TYR A 56 -10.76 -1.72 3.08
C TYR A 56 -10.93 -0.73 1.93
N GLU A 57 -12.13 -0.15 1.76
CA GLU A 57 -12.41 0.88 0.75
C GLU A 57 -11.42 2.05 0.83
N ALA A 58 -11.09 2.48 2.06
CA ALA A 58 -10.11 3.54 2.28
C ALA A 58 -8.70 3.16 1.85
N SER A 59 -8.31 1.89 2.06
CA SER A 59 -7.03 1.35 1.60
C SER A 59 -6.98 1.29 0.08
N VAL A 60 -8.02 0.77 -0.57
CA VAL A 60 -8.14 0.73 -2.04
C VAL A 60 -8.03 2.14 -2.60
N PHE A 61 -8.80 3.08 -2.05
CA PHE A 61 -8.80 4.47 -2.49
C PHE A 61 -7.41 5.10 -2.40
N ARG A 62 -6.71 4.91 -1.27
CA ARG A 62 -5.37 5.46 -1.06
C ARG A 62 -4.35 4.85 -2.03
N ASP A 63 -4.39 3.54 -2.22
CA ASP A 63 -3.46 2.84 -3.12
C ASP A 63 -3.69 3.17 -4.58
N GLU A 64 -4.96 3.31 -5.01
CA GLU A 64 -5.31 3.78 -6.35
C GLU A 64 -4.83 5.21 -6.59
N SER A 65 -4.96 6.08 -5.59
CA SER A 65 -4.50 7.47 -5.66
C SER A 65 -2.98 7.56 -5.84
N MET A 66 -2.23 6.76 -5.07
CA MET A 66 -0.77 6.67 -5.20
C MET A 66 -0.37 6.08 -6.55
N ALA A 67 -1.05 5.01 -6.98
CA ALA A 67 -0.77 4.36 -8.25
C ALA A 67 -1.04 5.29 -9.46
N LYS A 68 -2.13 6.06 -9.42
CA LYS A 68 -2.43 7.09 -10.42
C LYS A 68 -1.31 8.12 -10.51
N THR A 69 -0.88 8.65 -9.36
CA THR A 69 0.19 9.66 -9.31
C THR A 69 1.49 9.14 -9.93
N ILE A 70 1.88 7.90 -9.60
CA ILE A 70 3.09 7.28 -10.16
C ILE A 70 2.93 7.03 -11.66
N ALA A 71 1.80 6.46 -12.11
CA ALA A 71 1.55 6.18 -13.52
C ALA A 71 1.52 7.46 -14.37
N ASP A 72 0.89 8.53 -13.88
CA ASP A 72 0.87 9.84 -14.54
C ASP A 72 2.27 10.43 -14.64
N ARG A 73 3.09 10.26 -13.59
CA ARG A 73 4.50 10.69 -13.63
C ARG A 73 5.31 9.88 -14.63
N LEU A 74 5.14 8.54 -14.67
CA LEU A 74 5.81 7.66 -15.64
C LEU A 74 5.55 8.09 -17.08
N ARG A 75 4.30 8.40 -17.43
CA ARG A 75 3.94 8.85 -18.80
C ARG A 75 4.55 10.19 -19.19
N ARG A 76 4.97 11.00 -18.22
CA ARG A 76 5.56 12.34 -18.43
C ARG A 76 7.07 12.36 -18.24
N LEU A 77 7.70 11.24 -17.91
CA LEU A 77 9.15 11.19 -17.75
C LEU A 77 9.81 11.29 -19.13
N PRO A 78 10.75 12.24 -19.32
CA PRO A 78 11.58 12.26 -20.52
C PRO A 78 12.41 10.99 -20.62
N GLU A 79 12.75 10.61 -21.85
CA GLU A 79 13.71 9.53 -22.08
C GLU A 79 15.05 9.84 -21.37
N GLY A 80 15.62 8.85 -20.69
CA GLY A 80 16.89 9.00 -19.97
C GLY A 80 16.80 9.68 -18.59
N ALA A 81 15.62 10.11 -18.13
CA ALA A 81 15.46 10.82 -16.85
C ALA A 81 15.59 9.94 -15.58
N GLY A 82 15.92 8.65 -15.73
CA GLY A 82 16.11 7.71 -14.63
C GLY A 82 14.79 7.18 -14.03
N PRO A 83 14.87 6.39 -12.94
CA PRO A 83 13.70 5.76 -12.32
C PRO A 83 12.90 6.74 -11.46
N ILE A 84 11.62 6.43 -11.25
CA ILE A 84 10.85 7.01 -10.14
C ILE A 84 11.17 6.24 -8.87
N VAL A 85 11.48 6.98 -7.80
CA VAL A 85 11.54 6.44 -6.44
C VAL A 85 10.33 6.97 -5.67
N SER A 86 9.48 6.06 -5.19
CA SER A 86 8.33 6.38 -4.34
C SER A 86 8.56 5.84 -2.93
N TYR A 87 8.39 6.69 -1.93
CA TYR A 87 8.49 6.32 -0.52
C TYR A 87 7.10 6.30 0.12
N THR A 88 6.76 5.20 0.80
CA THR A 88 5.44 4.97 1.39
C THR A 88 5.56 4.03 2.60
N GLY A 89 4.46 3.85 3.35
CA GLY A 89 4.39 2.85 4.40
C GLY A 89 4.51 1.43 3.83
N GLY A 90 5.23 0.55 4.52
CA GLY A 90 5.53 -0.81 4.04
C GLY A 90 4.30 -1.62 3.63
N GLY A 91 3.16 -1.43 4.30
CA GLY A 91 1.87 -2.05 3.95
C GLY A 91 1.44 -1.83 2.49
N HIS A 92 1.86 -0.72 1.87
CA HIS A 92 1.46 -0.34 0.50
C HIS A 92 2.34 -0.93 -0.62
N ILE A 93 3.32 -1.76 -0.29
CA ILE A 93 4.21 -2.39 -1.29
C ILE A 93 4.32 -3.91 -1.15
N GLN A 94 3.70 -4.48 -0.11
CA GLN A 94 3.85 -5.89 0.24
C GLN A 94 3.41 -6.79 -0.91
N TYR A 95 4.22 -7.81 -1.22
CA TYR A 95 3.99 -8.81 -2.25
C TYR A 95 3.72 -8.21 -3.65
N ARG A 96 4.11 -6.94 -3.87
CA ARG A 96 3.80 -6.15 -5.06
C ARG A 96 2.29 -5.90 -5.30
N LEU A 97 1.41 -6.23 -4.36
CA LEU A 97 -0.04 -6.16 -4.56
C LEU A 97 -0.64 -4.74 -4.49
N PRO A 98 -0.34 -3.90 -3.47
CA PRO A 98 -1.10 -2.67 -3.25
C PRO A 98 -0.81 -1.60 -4.32
N ILE A 99 0.31 -0.90 -4.23
CA ILE A 99 0.69 0.11 -5.22
C ILE A 99 1.28 -0.54 -6.48
N PRO A 100 2.26 -1.46 -6.41
CA PRO A 100 3.00 -1.86 -7.62
C PRO A 100 2.11 -2.53 -8.68
N ASN A 101 1.20 -3.42 -8.30
CA ASN A 101 0.24 -4.03 -9.21
C ASN A 101 -0.69 -2.98 -9.84
N ARG A 102 -1.22 -2.06 -9.03
CA ARG A 102 -2.10 -0.98 -9.50
C ARG A 102 -1.36 -0.01 -10.44
N VAL A 103 -0.07 0.26 -10.21
CA VAL A 103 0.78 1.04 -11.12
C VAL A 103 0.94 0.32 -12.46
N SER A 104 1.31 -0.97 -12.46
CA SER A 104 1.43 -1.76 -13.70
C SER A 104 0.15 -1.69 -14.52
N ARG A 105 -0.99 -1.94 -13.88
CA ARG A 105 -2.30 -1.93 -14.53
C ARG A 105 -2.65 -0.56 -15.11
N ARG A 106 -2.42 0.53 -14.35
CA ARG A 106 -2.69 1.90 -14.81
C ARG A 106 -1.74 2.34 -15.92
N TYR A 107 -0.47 1.98 -15.84
CA TYR A 107 0.52 2.36 -16.84
C TYR A 107 0.26 1.66 -18.18
N GLY A 108 -0.15 0.39 -18.15
CA GLY A 108 -0.62 -0.35 -19.33
C GLY A 108 0.48 -0.76 -20.32
N MET A 109 1.75 -0.56 -19.96
CA MET A 109 2.92 -0.95 -20.74
C MET A 109 3.90 -1.74 -19.85
N PRO A 110 4.82 -2.53 -20.43
CA PRO A 110 5.85 -3.21 -19.65
C PRO A 110 6.62 -2.23 -18.76
N LEU A 111 6.62 -2.51 -17.46
CA LEU A 111 7.27 -1.67 -16.45
C LEU A 111 8.16 -2.55 -15.57
N ARG A 112 9.44 -2.20 -15.47
CA ARG A 112 10.33 -2.80 -14.48
C ARG A 112 10.11 -2.10 -13.15
N GLN A 113 9.67 -2.87 -12.16
CA GLN A 113 9.46 -2.38 -10.79
C GLN A 113 10.33 -3.16 -9.81
N MET A 114 10.71 -2.48 -8.72
CA MET A 114 11.46 -3.08 -7.62
C MET A 114 10.88 -2.58 -6.30
N THR A 115 10.56 -3.47 -5.37
CA THR A 115 10.09 -3.11 -4.03
C THR A 115 11.16 -3.33 -2.98
N ILE A 116 11.35 -2.35 -2.10
CA ILE A 116 12.29 -2.44 -0.98
C ILE A 116 11.51 -2.25 0.31
N TYR A 117 11.43 -3.30 1.12
CA TYR A 117 10.76 -3.28 2.42
C TYR A 117 11.76 -2.97 3.53
N LEU A 118 11.61 -1.80 4.15
CA LEU A 118 12.48 -1.35 5.24
C LEU A 118 11.93 -1.89 6.56
N THR A 119 12.78 -2.52 7.36
CA THR A 119 12.44 -2.97 8.71
C THR A 119 13.64 -2.90 9.63
N ALA A 120 13.42 -2.56 10.90
CA ALA A 120 14.48 -2.61 11.89
C ALA A 120 14.84 -4.07 12.21
N PHE A 121 16.14 -4.33 12.37
CA PHE A 121 16.66 -5.61 12.81
C PHE A 121 16.77 -5.65 14.33
N ASN A 122 16.07 -6.59 14.95
CA ASN A 122 16.24 -6.94 16.35
C ASN A 122 16.77 -8.38 16.44
N PRO A 123 17.97 -8.62 17.04
CA PRO A 123 18.51 -9.96 17.25
C PRO A 123 17.58 -10.90 18.02
N ASP A 124 16.71 -10.37 18.88
CA ASP A 124 15.74 -11.16 19.65
C ASP A 124 14.49 -11.55 18.85
N ARG A 125 14.34 -11.03 17.62
CA ARG A 125 13.17 -11.23 16.74
C ARG A 125 13.58 -11.68 15.33
N VAL A 126 14.63 -12.51 15.22
CA VAL A 126 15.16 -12.98 13.91
C VAL A 126 14.10 -13.74 13.11
N GLN A 127 13.23 -14.51 13.77
CA GLN A 127 12.15 -15.26 13.13
C GLN A 127 11.22 -14.33 12.34
N GLU A 128 10.99 -13.11 12.82
CA GLU A 128 10.15 -12.14 12.13
C GLU A 128 10.76 -11.62 10.83
N ILE A 129 12.09 -11.67 10.70
CA ILE A 129 12.76 -11.39 9.43
C ILE A 129 12.61 -12.60 8.50
N GLN A 130 12.74 -13.82 9.02
CA GLN A 130 12.55 -15.03 8.22
C GLN A 130 11.13 -15.11 7.62
N GLU A 131 10.11 -14.72 8.38
CA GLU A 131 8.72 -14.61 7.90
C GLU A 131 8.56 -13.61 6.74
N LEU A 132 9.34 -12.52 6.72
CA LEU A 132 9.32 -11.55 5.61
C LEU A 132 9.98 -12.10 4.34
N LEU A 133 10.78 -13.15 4.46
CA LEU A 133 11.52 -13.75 3.35
C LEU A 133 10.78 -14.95 2.73
N GLN A 134 9.78 -15.52 3.42
CA GLN A 134 9.11 -16.76 3.02
C GLN A 134 7.58 -16.75 3.26
N PRO A 135 6.76 -16.48 2.21
CA PRO A 135 7.15 -15.97 0.91
C PRO A 135 7.69 -14.53 1.00
N PRO A 136 8.49 -14.07 0.02
CA PRO A 136 9.12 -12.75 0.10
C PRO A 136 8.08 -11.62 0.09
N ILE A 137 8.12 -10.77 1.12
CA ILE A 137 7.23 -9.60 1.26
C ILE A 137 7.53 -8.49 0.23
N ALA A 138 8.75 -8.46 -0.31
CA ALA A 138 9.21 -7.50 -1.31
C ALA A 138 10.42 -8.11 -2.04
N ASP A 139 10.89 -7.45 -3.09
CA ASP A 139 12.09 -7.90 -3.82
C ASP A 139 13.35 -7.83 -2.96
N TYR A 140 13.43 -6.82 -2.10
CA TYR A 140 14.50 -6.68 -1.11
C TYR A 140 13.91 -6.33 0.26
N VAL A 141 14.52 -6.89 1.31
CA VAL A 141 14.32 -6.46 2.69
C VAL A 141 15.57 -5.70 3.12
N TRP A 142 15.41 -4.42 3.45
CA TRP A 142 16.49 -3.60 3.98
C TRP A 142 16.39 -3.54 5.50
N LEU A 143 17.35 -4.19 6.16
CA LEU A 143 17.51 -4.18 7.61
C LEU A 143 18.20 -2.89 8.09
N THR A 144 17.57 -2.17 9.02
CA THR A 144 18.15 -0.98 9.66
C THR A 144 18.45 -1.26 11.14
N PRO A 145 19.33 -0.49 11.79
CA PRO A 145 19.44 -0.51 13.25
C PRO A 145 18.09 -0.16 13.92
N LEU A 146 17.92 -0.58 15.17
CA LEU A 146 16.80 -0.15 16.00
C LEU A 146 16.86 1.37 16.22
N GLY A 147 15.71 2.02 16.05
CA GLY A 147 15.57 3.44 16.37
C GLY A 147 15.50 3.67 17.88
N GLN A 148 15.53 4.96 18.28
CA GLN A 148 15.46 5.37 19.69
C GLN A 148 14.17 4.91 20.41
N HIS A 149 13.11 4.60 19.65
CA HIS A 149 11.83 4.12 20.16
C HIS A 149 11.76 2.58 20.28
N GLY A 150 12.88 1.89 20.05
CA GLY A 150 12.93 0.43 20.09
C GLY A 150 12.19 -0.23 18.93
N PRO A 151 11.86 -1.53 19.05
CA PRO A 151 11.22 -2.27 17.97
C PRO A 151 9.76 -1.81 17.77
N SER A 152 9.32 -1.70 16.52
CA SER A 152 7.91 -1.43 16.21
C SER A 152 7.03 -2.58 16.71
N ARG A 153 5.91 -2.24 17.35
CA ARG A 153 4.85 -3.21 17.65
C ARG A 153 4.29 -3.73 16.32
N ARG A 154 4.24 -5.06 16.17
CA ARG A 154 3.49 -5.68 15.08
C ARG A 154 2.04 -5.88 15.53
N CYS A 155 1.14 -5.78 14.58
CA CYS A 155 -0.20 -6.31 14.71
C CYS A 155 -0.12 -7.84 14.85
N LEU A 156 -1.00 -8.42 15.67
CA LEU A 156 -0.99 -9.86 15.99
C LEU A 156 -1.79 -10.67 14.97
#